data_AF-A0A7C1JM71-F1
#
_entry.id   AF-A0A7C1JM71-F1
#
_cell.length_a   1.000
_cell.length_b   1.000
_cell.length_c   1.000
_cell.angle_alpha   90.00
_cell.angle_beta   90.00
_cell.angle_gamma   90.00
#
_symmetry.space_group_name_H-M   'P 1'
#
loop_
_entity.id
_entity.type
_entity.pdbx_description
1 polymer ?
#
loop_
_entity_poly.entity_id
_entity_poly.type
_entity_poly.pdbx_seq_one_letter_code
_entity_poly.pdbx_strand_id
1 'polypeptide(L)'
;MPSRMRALPMKILTCALESTTSRSECRSCASGARAAGHPDCLPARLLGALMAVFLLGAPVAIAGPQPATTEFEKLIPADKGLDPDWLKSLTQRGTRQQYRGKELEKIGMPIGGLCAGQLYLGGDGKLWLWDIFNHPRHTGDRHYAHPPAATSPLAQGFAVRISTPAEVQLRTLDSRGWAQVSFIGEYPIGYVTYTDPETPIQLSLEAFSPFIPLNAEDSALPATVLRFHLHNTGNDVVDVELGGWL
;
A
#
# COMPACT_ATOMS: atom_id res chain seq x y z
N MET A 1 44.76 -1.20 3.07
CA MET A 1 44.60 -2.46 2.31
C MET A 1 43.14 -2.89 2.42
N PRO A 2 42.37 -3.02 1.33
CA PRO A 2 40.98 -3.42 1.42
C PRO A 2 40.88 -4.95 1.51
N SER A 3 40.29 -5.46 2.59
CA SER A 3 39.97 -6.88 2.73
C SER A 3 38.70 -7.18 1.94
N ARG A 4 38.82 -8.09 0.96
CA ARG A 4 37.71 -8.56 0.12
C ARG A 4 36.79 -9.46 0.95
N MET A 5 35.53 -9.05 1.14
CA MET A 5 34.45 -9.95 1.55
C MET A 5 34.26 -11.03 0.47
N ARG A 6 34.41 -12.30 0.85
CA ARG A 6 34.03 -13.44 0.03
C ARG A 6 32.59 -13.80 0.35
N ALA A 7 31.70 -13.67 -0.63
CA ALA A 7 30.37 -14.27 -0.57
C ALA A 7 30.52 -15.80 -0.67
N LEU A 8 30.00 -16.51 0.33
CA LEU A 8 29.83 -17.97 0.29
C LEU A 8 28.42 -18.30 -0.25
N PRO A 9 28.25 -19.37 -1.04
CA PRO A 9 26.99 -19.66 -1.69
C PRO A 9 25.94 -20.18 -0.69
N MET A 10 24.78 -19.53 -0.70
CA MET A 10 23.58 -19.86 0.07
C MET A 10 22.99 -21.19 -0.43
N LYS A 11 23.02 -22.24 0.41
CA LYS A 11 22.28 -23.48 0.17
C LYS A 11 20.83 -23.28 0.60
N ILE A 12 19.95 -23.07 -0.37
CA ILE A 12 18.50 -23.13 -0.18
C ILE A 12 18.11 -24.61 -0.11
N LEU A 13 17.64 -25.08 1.06
CA LEU A 13 17.07 -26.41 1.22
C LEU A 13 15.55 -26.28 1.00
N THR A 14 15.08 -26.53 -0.22
CA THR A 14 13.65 -26.56 -0.57
C THR A 14 13.05 -27.89 -0.13
N CYS A 15 12.17 -27.88 0.88
CA CYS A 15 11.32 -29.02 1.20
C CYS A 15 10.06 -28.92 0.33
N ALA A 16 9.97 -29.79 -0.69
CA ALA A 16 8.80 -29.90 -1.55
C ALA A 16 7.72 -30.73 -0.86
N LEU A 17 6.51 -30.18 -0.74
CA LEU A 17 5.30 -30.96 -0.44
C LEU A 17 4.31 -30.77 -1.59
N GLU A 18 3.93 -31.90 -2.16
CA GLU A 18 3.26 -32.05 -3.44
C GLU A 18 1.79 -31.60 -3.42
N SER A 19 1.39 -31.00 -4.54
CA SER A 19 0.03 -30.63 -4.90
C SER A 19 -0.85 -31.85 -5.17
N THR A 20 -2.11 -31.81 -4.74
CA THR A 20 -3.19 -32.61 -5.36
C THR A 20 -4.26 -31.68 -5.90
N THR A 21 -4.30 -31.57 -7.24
CA THR A 21 -5.32 -30.87 -8.00
C THR A 21 -6.48 -31.83 -8.28
N SER A 22 -7.70 -31.45 -7.91
CA SER A 22 -8.92 -32.10 -8.38
C SER A 22 -9.66 -31.14 -9.31
N ARG A 23 -9.64 -31.43 -10.60
CA ARG A 23 -10.51 -30.81 -11.62
C ARG A 23 -11.91 -31.41 -11.50
N SER A 24 -12.93 -30.57 -11.47
CA SER A 24 -14.27 -30.95 -11.93
C SER A 24 -14.73 -29.97 -13.00
N GLU A 25 -14.93 -30.51 -14.19
CA GLU A 25 -15.66 -29.87 -15.28
C GLU A 25 -17.13 -29.72 -14.88
N CYS A 26 -17.76 -28.60 -15.26
CA CYS A 26 -19.19 -28.63 -15.51
C CYS A 26 -19.52 -27.77 -16.73
N ARG A 27 -20.16 -28.45 -17.68
CA ARG A 27 -20.55 -27.99 -19.02
C ARG A 27 -21.71 -27.00 -18.96
N SER A 28 -21.69 -26.09 -19.93
CA SER A 28 -22.80 -25.68 -20.80
C SER A 28 -24.14 -25.30 -20.17
N CYS A 29 -24.55 -24.05 -20.41
CA CYS A 29 -25.87 -23.76 -20.99
C CYS A 29 -25.76 -22.51 -21.87
N ALA A 30 -25.83 -22.73 -23.18
CA ALA A 30 -26.09 -21.70 -24.18
C ALA A 30 -27.57 -21.76 -24.60
N SER A 31 -28.25 -20.62 -24.55
CA SER A 31 -29.50 -20.30 -25.25
C SER A 31 -29.79 -18.82 -24.96
N GLY A 32 -30.23 -17.95 -25.85
CA GLY A 32 -30.49 -18.00 -27.28
C GLY A 32 -30.90 -16.59 -27.74
N ALA A 33 -30.54 -16.26 -28.98
CA ALA A 33 -31.14 -15.33 -29.94
C ALA A 33 -31.87 -14.04 -29.46
N ARG A 34 -31.49 -12.89 -30.04
CA ARG A 34 -32.18 -12.32 -31.22
C ARG A 34 -31.44 -11.10 -31.78
N ALA A 35 -31.16 -11.16 -33.07
CA ALA A 35 -30.78 -10.05 -33.93
C ALA A 35 -32.03 -9.51 -34.63
N ALA A 36 -32.11 -8.19 -34.79
CA ALA A 36 -32.90 -7.43 -35.76
C ALA A 36 -32.39 -5.98 -35.65
N GLY A 37 -32.12 -5.19 -36.69
CA GLY A 37 -32.25 -5.31 -38.13
C GLY A 37 -31.92 -3.91 -38.67
N HIS A 38 -31.11 -3.85 -39.73
CA HIS A 38 -30.70 -2.65 -40.43
C HIS A 38 -31.91 -1.95 -41.09
N PRO A 39 -31.79 -0.65 -41.39
CA PRO A 39 -32.01 -0.25 -42.79
C PRO A 39 -30.80 0.48 -43.37
N ASP A 40 -30.55 0.14 -44.64
CA ASP A 40 -29.53 0.67 -45.54
C ASP A 40 -30.02 1.92 -46.32
N CYS A 41 -29.03 2.55 -46.97
CA CYS A 41 -29.08 3.43 -48.16
C CYS A 41 -29.31 4.93 -47.95
N LEU A 42 -28.55 5.86 -48.55
CA LEU A 42 -27.37 5.90 -49.45
C LEU A 42 -26.88 7.39 -49.48
N PRO A 43 -25.70 7.71 -50.05
CA PRO A 43 -24.95 8.95 -49.84
C PRO A 43 -25.17 10.02 -50.92
N ALA A 44 -24.90 11.28 -50.58
CA ALA A 44 -24.62 12.32 -51.58
C ALA A 44 -23.67 13.38 -51.01
N ARG A 45 -22.50 13.49 -51.64
CA ARG A 45 -21.53 14.59 -51.54
C ARG A 45 -22.07 15.81 -52.29
N LEU A 46 -21.85 17.03 -51.77
CA LEU A 46 -21.46 18.25 -52.50
C LEU A 46 -21.32 19.39 -51.46
N LEU A 47 -20.10 19.77 -51.07
CA LEU A 47 -19.26 20.82 -51.67
C LEU A 47 -19.75 22.25 -51.34
N GLY A 48 -18.95 23.00 -50.57
CA GLY A 48 -18.85 24.45 -50.74
C GLY A 48 -18.79 25.32 -49.49
N ALA A 49 -17.70 26.09 -49.41
CA ALA A 49 -17.53 27.38 -48.73
C ALA A 49 -17.02 27.40 -47.27
N LEU A 50 -15.69 27.54 -47.18
CA LEU A 50 -14.96 28.54 -46.38
C LEU A 50 -15.71 29.24 -45.24
N MET A 51 -15.23 29.02 -44.01
CA MET A 51 -14.93 30.11 -43.09
C MET A 51 -13.67 29.72 -42.28
N ALA A 52 -12.52 30.22 -42.74
CA ALA A 52 -11.39 30.42 -41.86
C ALA A 52 -11.77 31.55 -40.89
N VAL A 53 -11.99 31.22 -39.61
CA VAL A 53 -12.09 32.22 -38.55
C VAL A 53 -11.09 31.85 -37.46
N PHE A 54 -10.04 32.65 -37.45
CA PHE A 54 -9.22 33.02 -36.30
C PHE A 54 -8.57 31.90 -35.48
N LEU A 55 -7.28 31.73 -35.77
CA LEU A 55 -6.23 31.79 -34.75
C LEU A 55 -6.63 32.74 -33.62
N LEU A 56 -7.03 32.21 -32.47
CA LEU A 56 -6.87 32.81 -31.15
C LEU A 56 -6.98 31.66 -30.16
N GLY A 57 -5.86 31.33 -29.51
CA GLY A 57 -5.83 30.37 -28.41
C GLY A 57 -6.77 30.83 -27.31
N ALA A 58 -7.93 30.21 -27.21
CA ALA A 58 -8.75 30.29 -26.02
C ALA A 58 -8.20 29.25 -25.03
N PRO A 59 -7.66 29.65 -23.86
CA PRO A 59 -7.57 28.70 -22.77
C PRO A 59 -9.00 28.27 -22.49
N VAL A 60 -9.25 26.96 -22.50
CA VAL A 60 -10.48 26.42 -21.91
C VAL A 60 -10.42 26.83 -20.45
N ALA A 61 -11.17 27.89 -20.11
CA ALA A 61 -11.20 28.45 -18.78
C ALA A 61 -11.70 27.36 -17.82
N ILE A 62 -10.79 26.93 -16.94
CA ILE A 62 -11.13 26.34 -15.65
C ILE A 62 -12.12 27.32 -14.99
N ALA A 63 -13.36 26.86 -14.78
CA ALA A 63 -14.46 27.51 -14.08
C ALA A 63 -14.43 29.06 -14.02
N GLY A 64 -15.32 29.71 -14.78
CA GLY A 64 -15.54 31.16 -14.67
C GLY A 64 -15.94 31.59 -13.25
N PRO A 65 -15.72 32.87 -12.88
CA PRO A 65 -16.00 33.39 -11.54
C PRO A 65 -17.45 33.08 -11.16
N GLN A 66 -17.62 32.23 -10.15
CA GLN A 66 -18.93 31.96 -9.59
C GLN A 66 -19.41 33.24 -8.89
N PRO A 67 -20.61 33.76 -9.19
CA PRO A 67 -21.13 34.90 -8.45
C PRO A 67 -21.30 34.47 -7.00
N ALA A 68 -20.46 35.01 -6.11
CA ALA A 68 -20.68 34.90 -4.68
C ALA A 68 -22.02 35.58 -4.39
N THR A 69 -23.05 34.78 -4.12
CA THR A 69 -24.33 35.35 -3.71
C THR A 69 -24.13 35.94 -2.32
N THR A 70 -24.73 37.11 -2.07
CA THR A 70 -24.71 37.77 -0.76
C THR A 70 -25.29 36.89 0.35
N GLU A 71 -26.01 35.82 0.00
CA GLU A 71 -26.49 34.78 0.88
C GLU A 71 -25.38 33.81 1.30
N PHE A 72 -24.49 33.43 0.38
CA PHE A 72 -23.36 32.55 0.66
C PHE A 72 -22.33 33.21 1.58
N GLU A 73 -22.04 34.50 1.37
CA GLU A 73 -21.12 35.27 2.22
C GLU A 73 -21.65 35.44 3.65
N LYS A 74 -22.97 35.43 3.86
CA LYS A 74 -23.58 35.44 5.19
C LYS A 74 -23.40 34.10 5.92
N LEU A 75 -23.50 32.99 5.21
CA LEU A 75 -23.34 31.64 5.78
C LEU A 75 -21.86 31.29 5.99
N ILE A 76 -21.00 31.74 5.08
CA ILE A 76 -19.58 31.41 5.03
C ILE A 76 -18.82 32.74 4.84
N PRO A 77 -18.67 33.56 5.91
CA PRO A 77 -17.93 34.82 5.81
C PRO A 77 -16.47 34.59 5.44
N ALA A 78 -15.88 35.49 4.66
CA ALA A 78 -14.47 35.39 4.24
C ALA A 78 -13.52 35.45 5.43
N ASP A 79 -13.78 36.36 6.37
CA ASP A 79 -13.18 36.32 7.69
C ASP A 79 -13.98 35.38 8.59
N LYS A 80 -13.32 34.32 9.05
CA LYS A 80 -13.89 33.33 9.96
C LYS A 80 -13.74 33.73 11.43
N GLY A 81 -13.08 34.85 11.73
CA GLY A 81 -12.75 35.27 13.08
C GLY A 81 -11.88 34.24 13.81
N LEU A 82 -11.12 33.46 13.05
CA LEU A 82 -10.25 32.42 13.60
C LEU A 82 -9.06 33.08 14.28
N ASP A 83 -8.69 32.54 15.43
CA ASP A 83 -7.50 32.97 16.14
C ASP A 83 -6.27 32.87 15.20
N PRO A 84 -5.53 33.98 14.96
CA PRO A 84 -4.42 33.98 14.03
C PRO A 84 -3.30 33.01 14.42
N ASP A 85 -3.08 32.79 15.72
CA ASP A 85 -2.06 31.87 16.21
C ASP A 85 -2.49 30.41 16.00
N TRP A 86 -3.79 30.11 16.18
CA TRP A 86 -4.37 28.82 15.82
C TRP A 86 -4.25 28.55 14.31
N LEU A 87 -4.60 29.52 13.45
CA LEU A 87 -4.47 29.37 12.00
C LEU A 87 -3.01 29.12 11.59
N LYS A 88 -2.07 29.86 12.21
CA LYS A 88 -0.64 29.64 12.02
C LYS A 88 -0.22 28.24 12.43
N SER A 89 -0.75 27.71 13.53
CA SER A 89 -0.46 26.35 14.02
C SER A 89 -0.85 25.25 13.02
N LEU A 90 -1.92 25.43 12.23
CA LEU A 90 -2.37 24.45 11.24
C LEU A 90 -1.36 24.22 10.09
N THR A 91 -0.49 25.21 9.83
CA THR A 91 0.54 25.13 8.78
C THR A 91 1.90 24.69 9.30
N GLN A 92 2.06 24.56 10.62
CA GLN A 92 3.31 24.10 11.20
C GLN A 92 3.52 22.62 10.88
N ARG A 93 4.75 22.26 10.52
CA ARG A 93 5.11 20.86 10.29
C ARG A 93 5.06 20.10 11.62
N GLY A 94 4.17 19.12 11.70
CA GLY A 94 4.08 18.21 12.84
C GLY A 94 5.20 17.15 12.86
N THR A 95 5.15 16.30 13.88
CA THR A 95 5.91 15.05 13.92
C THR A 95 5.17 13.94 13.20
N ARG A 96 5.90 12.90 12.80
CA ARG A 96 5.31 11.69 12.21
C ARG A 96 4.43 11.01 13.26
N GLN A 97 3.18 10.73 12.93
CA GLN A 97 2.29 9.99 13.83
C GLN A 97 2.79 8.56 13.97
N GLN A 98 3.05 8.14 15.20
CA GLN A 98 3.53 6.80 15.52
C GLN A 98 2.49 6.07 16.38
N TYR A 99 2.15 4.85 15.97
CA TYR A 99 1.20 3.99 16.66
C TYR A 99 1.91 2.87 17.40
N ARG A 100 1.38 2.46 18.57
CA ARG A 100 1.99 1.42 19.42
C ARG A 100 0.91 0.61 20.16
N GLY A 101 1.29 -0.56 20.67
CA GLY A 101 0.42 -1.38 21.51
C GLY A 101 -0.89 -1.77 20.82
N LYS A 102 -2.02 -1.56 21.50
CA LYS A 102 -3.36 -1.96 21.01
C LYS A 102 -3.79 -1.25 19.72
N GLU A 103 -3.21 -0.10 19.41
CA GLU A 103 -3.52 0.62 18.17
C GLU A 103 -3.09 -0.17 16.93
N LEU A 104 -2.03 -0.99 17.05
CA LEU A 104 -1.49 -1.78 15.94
C LEU A 104 -2.51 -2.78 15.38
N GLU A 105 -3.44 -3.24 16.22
CA GLU A 105 -4.53 -4.15 15.83
C GLU A 105 -5.51 -3.52 14.84
N LYS A 106 -5.54 -2.19 14.74
CA LYS A 106 -6.46 -1.43 13.88
C LYS A 106 -5.81 -0.98 12.57
N ILE A 107 -4.54 -1.31 12.38
CA ILE A 107 -3.77 -0.86 11.23
C ILE A 107 -3.85 -1.91 10.12
N GLY A 108 -4.30 -1.46 8.95
CA GLY A 108 -4.19 -2.16 7.69
C GLY A 108 -3.86 -1.16 6.60
N MET A 109 -2.58 -1.04 6.26
CA MET A 109 -2.15 -0.12 5.22
C MET A 109 -2.00 -0.86 3.88
N PRO A 110 -2.68 -0.44 2.80
CA PRO A 110 -2.50 -1.06 1.49
C PRO A 110 -1.09 -0.80 0.97
N ILE A 111 -0.43 -1.87 0.54
CA ILE A 111 0.92 -1.87 -0.06
C ILE A 111 0.93 -2.68 -1.36
N GLY A 112 -0.16 -2.62 -2.14
CA GLY A 112 -0.28 -3.19 -3.49
C GLY A 112 -0.27 -2.12 -4.58
N GLY A 113 0.13 -2.52 -5.80
CA GLY A 113 0.10 -1.65 -6.97
C GLY A 113 -1.32 -1.22 -7.36
N LEU A 114 -1.40 -0.16 -8.16
CA LEU A 114 -2.64 0.32 -8.75
C LEU A 114 -3.32 -0.77 -9.57
N CYS A 115 -4.58 -1.07 -9.25
CA CYS A 115 -5.40 -2.06 -9.96
C CYS A 115 -4.82 -3.49 -10.00
N ALA A 116 -3.79 -3.81 -9.22
CA ALA A 116 -3.16 -5.14 -9.19
C ALA A 116 -3.78 -6.11 -8.16
N GLY A 117 -4.81 -5.67 -7.46
CA GLY A 117 -5.21 -6.24 -6.16
C GLY A 117 -4.42 -5.62 -5.02
N GLN A 118 -4.91 -5.78 -3.79
CA GLN A 118 -4.31 -5.15 -2.61
C GLN A 118 -3.77 -6.18 -1.64
N LEU A 119 -2.62 -5.85 -1.05
CA LEU A 119 -2.02 -6.56 0.06
C LEU A 119 -1.87 -5.58 1.22
N TYR A 120 -2.29 -5.95 2.42
CA TYR A 120 -2.29 -5.02 3.55
C TYR A 120 -1.19 -5.35 4.55
N LEU A 121 -0.46 -4.31 4.93
CA LEU A 121 0.48 -4.30 6.04
C LEU A 121 -0.26 -4.06 7.35
N GLY A 122 -0.11 -4.98 8.30
CA GLY A 122 -0.56 -4.84 9.68
C GLY A 122 0.33 -3.90 10.48
N GLY A 123 -0.17 -3.40 11.60
CA GLY A 123 0.61 -2.54 12.50
C GLY A 123 1.83 -3.25 13.12
N ASP A 124 1.81 -4.58 13.18
CA ASP A 124 2.94 -5.40 13.63
C ASP A 124 3.91 -5.79 12.49
N GLY A 125 3.62 -5.37 11.26
CA GLY A 125 4.37 -5.67 10.05
C GLY A 125 4.00 -6.97 9.36
N LYS A 126 3.03 -7.74 9.86
CA LYS A 126 2.50 -8.89 9.11
C LYS A 126 1.63 -8.46 7.95
N LEU A 127 1.72 -9.20 6.86
CA LEU A 127 0.74 -9.16 5.79
C LEU A 127 -0.52 -9.90 6.23
N TRP A 128 -1.67 -9.23 6.22
CA TRP A 128 -2.92 -9.84 6.67
C TRP A 128 -3.99 -9.89 5.58
N LEU A 129 -4.40 -8.77 5.01
CA LEU A 129 -5.47 -8.79 4.03
C LEU A 129 -4.92 -9.05 2.62
N TRP A 130 -5.21 -10.22 2.07
CA TRP A 130 -4.90 -10.59 0.68
C TRP A 130 -6.14 -10.38 -0.19
N ASP A 131 -6.13 -9.32 -0.99
CA ASP A 131 -7.19 -8.93 -1.91
C ASP A 131 -6.74 -9.01 -3.37
N ILE A 132 -6.29 -10.20 -3.76
CA ILE A 132 -5.68 -10.45 -5.08
C ILE A 132 -6.58 -11.32 -5.99
N PHE A 133 -7.66 -11.86 -5.45
CA PHE A 133 -8.56 -12.79 -6.16
C PHE A 133 -9.85 -12.12 -6.65
N ASN A 134 -9.93 -10.79 -6.62
CA ASN A 134 -11.09 -10.02 -7.06
C ASN A 134 -12.39 -10.46 -6.37
N HIS A 135 -12.31 -10.76 -5.07
CA HIS A 135 -13.50 -11.08 -4.28
C HIS A 135 -14.22 -9.80 -3.89
N PRO A 136 -15.56 -9.74 -3.99
CA PRO A 136 -16.30 -8.56 -3.59
C PRO A 136 -16.13 -8.33 -2.09
N ARG A 137 -15.52 -7.20 -1.74
CA ARG A 137 -15.26 -6.79 -0.36
C ARG A 137 -15.97 -5.48 -0.12
N HIS A 138 -16.97 -5.52 0.75
CA HIS A 138 -17.74 -4.33 1.10
C HIS A 138 -17.08 -3.62 2.27
N THR A 139 -16.67 -2.37 2.08
CA THR A 139 -16.30 -1.46 3.16
C THR A 139 -17.40 -0.40 3.31
N GLY A 140 -17.71 -0.01 4.54
CA GLY A 140 -18.81 0.93 4.81
C GLY A 140 -18.69 1.60 6.17
N ASP A 141 -19.67 2.44 6.48
CA ASP A 141 -19.77 3.24 7.70
C ASP A 141 -19.62 2.42 8.99
N ARG A 142 -20.19 1.22 9.03
CA ARG A 142 -20.07 0.31 10.19
C ARG A 142 -18.62 -0.04 10.56
N HIS A 143 -17.70 -0.02 9.59
CA HIS A 143 -16.30 -0.34 9.83
C HIS A 143 -15.53 0.79 10.56
N TYR A 144 -16.06 2.01 10.66
CA TYR A 144 -15.47 3.04 11.52
C TYR A 144 -15.66 2.70 13.00
N ALA A 145 -16.84 2.22 13.38
CA ALA A 145 -17.15 1.80 14.75
C ALA A 145 -16.60 0.40 15.06
N HIS A 146 -16.61 -0.49 14.06
CA HIS A 146 -16.22 -1.89 14.18
C HIS A 146 -15.26 -2.30 13.05
N PRO A 147 -13.98 -1.86 13.12
CA PRO A 147 -13.01 -2.20 12.09
C PRO A 147 -12.79 -3.73 12.03
N PRO A 148 -12.65 -4.30 10.82
CA PRO A 148 -12.34 -5.71 10.65
C PRO A 148 -11.05 -6.10 11.39
N ALA A 149 -11.04 -7.30 11.98
CA ALA A 149 -9.85 -7.83 12.60
C ALA A 149 -8.83 -8.28 11.53
N ALA A 150 -7.55 -8.03 11.80
CA ALA A 150 -6.48 -8.47 10.94
C ALA A 150 -6.43 -10.00 10.86
N THR A 151 -6.62 -10.56 9.67
CA THR A 151 -6.64 -12.00 9.41
C THR A 151 -5.96 -12.32 8.09
N SER A 152 -5.11 -13.36 8.06
CA SER A 152 -4.41 -13.83 6.86
C SER A 152 -4.89 -15.22 6.45
N PRO A 153 -5.18 -15.47 5.16
CA PRO A 153 -5.50 -16.80 4.66
C PRO A 153 -4.26 -17.70 4.53
N LEU A 154 -3.05 -17.13 4.62
CA LEU A 154 -1.78 -17.83 4.46
C LEU A 154 -0.96 -17.75 5.73
N ALA A 155 -0.24 -18.83 6.04
CA ALA A 155 0.77 -18.85 7.09
C ALA A 155 2.05 -18.23 6.54
N GLN A 156 2.18 -16.91 6.66
CA GLN A 156 3.32 -16.16 6.14
C GLN A 156 4.06 -15.39 7.24
N GLY A 157 5.31 -15.04 6.99
CA GLY A 157 6.03 -14.07 7.81
C GLY A 157 7.52 -14.05 7.56
N PHE A 158 8.19 -13.26 8.39
CA PHE A 158 9.63 -13.14 8.43
C PHE A 158 10.13 -13.34 9.85
N ALA A 159 11.35 -13.84 9.98
CA ALA A 159 12.04 -14.00 11.25
C ALA A 159 13.52 -13.69 11.08
N VAL A 160 14.14 -13.28 12.18
CA VAL A 160 15.59 -13.15 12.26
C VAL A 160 16.15 -14.17 13.24
N ARG A 161 17.22 -14.85 12.82
CA ARG A 161 18.07 -15.62 13.71
C ARG A 161 19.27 -14.76 14.06
N ILE A 162 19.44 -14.47 15.34
CA ILE A 162 20.50 -13.62 15.89
C ILE A 162 21.42 -14.53 16.68
N SER A 163 22.66 -14.66 16.23
CA SER A 163 23.65 -15.53 16.86
C SER A 163 24.76 -14.68 17.46
N THR A 164 24.89 -14.78 18.78
CA THR A 164 25.98 -14.21 19.57
C THR A 164 26.82 -15.34 20.16
N PRO A 165 28.03 -15.09 20.67
CA PRO A 165 28.79 -16.11 21.38
C PRO A 165 28.07 -16.72 22.60
N ALA A 166 27.15 -15.97 23.20
CA ALA A 166 26.42 -16.38 24.41
C ALA A 166 25.13 -17.15 24.10
N GLU A 167 24.42 -16.76 23.04
CA GLU A 167 23.07 -17.25 22.76
C GLU A 167 22.72 -17.15 21.26
N VAL A 168 21.87 -18.08 20.80
CA VAL A 168 21.17 -18.01 19.52
C VAL A 168 19.69 -17.76 19.77
N GLN A 169 19.18 -16.62 19.28
CA GLN A 169 17.78 -16.23 19.39
C GLN A 169 17.10 -16.32 18.03
N LEU A 170 15.89 -16.91 17.98
CA LEU A 170 15.02 -16.88 16.80
C LEU A 170 13.80 -15.99 17.11
N ARG A 171 13.67 -14.88 16.40
CA ARG A 171 12.62 -13.87 16.64
C ARG A 171 11.79 -13.65 15.39
N THR A 172 10.47 -13.82 15.49
CA THR A 172 9.54 -13.45 14.41
C THR A 172 9.45 -11.93 14.29
N LEU A 173 9.32 -11.41 13.07
CA LEU A 173 9.15 -9.98 12.81
C LEU A 173 7.68 -9.59 12.95
N ASP A 174 7.20 -9.69 14.19
CA ASP A 174 5.85 -9.34 14.62
C ASP A 174 5.84 -9.01 16.13
N SER A 175 4.67 -8.65 16.67
CA SER A 175 4.51 -8.33 18.09
C SER A 175 4.76 -9.51 19.05
N ARG A 176 5.01 -10.73 18.56
CA ARG A 176 5.34 -11.89 19.41
C ARG A 176 6.85 -12.05 19.59
N GLY A 177 7.65 -11.64 18.61
CA GLY A 177 9.11 -11.78 18.65
C GLY A 177 9.87 -10.61 19.25
N TRP A 178 9.18 -9.50 19.55
CA TRP A 178 9.78 -8.24 19.99
C TRP A 178 8.97 -7.56 21.09
N ALA A 179 9.66 -7.08 22.12
CA ALA A 179 9.05 -6.34 23.22
C ALA A 179 8.35 -5.04 22.80
N GLN A 180 8.92 -4.32 21.82
CA GLN A 180 8.36 -3.05 21.35
C GLN A 180 8.28 -3.03 19.82
N VAL A 181 7.05 -2.87 19.33
CA VAL A 181 6.75 -2.64 17.92
C VAL A 181 6.05 -1.28 17.78
N SER A 182 6.41 -0.56 16.74
CA SER A 182 5.77 0.71 16.39
C SER A 182 5.57 0.84 14.90
N PHE A 183 4.50 1.52 14.52
CA PHE A 183 4.11 1.71 13.13
C PHE A 183 3.99 3.19 12.79
N ILE A 184 4.47 3.56 11.61
CA ILE A 184 4.21 4.86 10.98
C ILE A 184 3.63 4.59 9.60
N GLY A 185 2.40 5.07 9.36
CA GLY A 185 1.72 4.95 8.08
C GLY A 185 1.78 6.27 7.32
N GLU A 186 2.53 6.29 6.23
CA GLU A 186 2.67 7.44 5.33
C GLU A 186 2.50 6.94 3.89
N TYR A 187 1.27 6.54 3.54
CA TYR A 187 0.97 6.00 2.21
C TYR A 187 1.63 6.85 1.11
N PRO A 188 2.43 6.24 0.22
CA PRO A 188 2.46 4.80 -0.12
C PRO A 188 3.42 3.93 0.70
N ILE A 189 4.04 4.46 1.76
CA ILE A 189 5.08 3.76 2.53
C ILE A 189 4.66 3.53 3.98
N GLY A 190 4.83 2.29 4.44
CA GLY A 190 4.64 1.89 5.82
C GLY A 190 5.97 1.61 6.46
N TYR A 191 6.16 2.10 7.67
CA TYR A 191 7.37 1.87 8.46
C TYR A 191 7.01 1.13 9.73
N VAL A 192 7.71 0.02 9.99
CA VAL A 192 7.60 -0.74 11.22
C VAL A 192 8.96 -0.78 11.89
N THR A 193 9.01 -0.47 13.17
CA THR A 193 10.25 -0.57 13.95
C THR A 193 10.06 -1.59 15.05
N TYR A 194 11.04 -2.47 15.18
CA TYR A 194 11.12 -3.52 16.18
C TYR A 194 12.34 -3.28 17.07
N THR A 195 12.10 -3.19 18.38
CA THR A 195 13.15 -2.98 19.38
C THR A 195 12.88 -3.85 20.60
N ASP A 196 13.94 -4.42 21.15
CA ASP A 196 13.86 -5.28 22.33
C ASP A 196 15.17 -5.17 23.13
N PRO A 197 15.14 -4.89 24.45
CA PRO A 197 16.33 -4.81 25.28
C PRO A 197 17.16 -6.10 25.35
N GLU A 198 16.57 -7.26 25.04
CA GLU A 198 17.24 -8.57 25.11
C GLU A 198 18.10 -8.89 23.88
N THR A 199 18.15 -7.99 22.90
CA THR A 199 18.99 -8.15 21.70
C THR A 199 19.67 -6.83 21.33
N PRO A 200 20.94 -6.87 20.87
CA PRO A 200 21.63 -5.68 20.37
C PRO A 200 21.18 -5.27 18.96
N ILE A 201 20.27 -6.01 18.33
CA ILE A 201 19.80 -5.72 16.98
C ILE A 201 18.52 -4.90 17.04
N GLN A 202 18.56 -3.70 16.46
CA GLN A 202 17.36 -2.95 16.10
C GLN A 202 17.00 -3.26 14.65
N LEU A 203 15.71 -3.44 14.39
CA LEU A 203 15.22 -3.77 13.06
C LEU A 203 14.13 -2.79 12.64
N SER A 204 14.19 -2.33 11.40
CA SER A 204 13.09 -1.62 10.77
C SER A 204 12.69 -2.25 9.44
N LEU A 205 11.40 -2.23 9.17
CA LEU A 205 10.79 -2.63 7.91
C LEU A 205 10.21 -1.40 7.25
N GLU A 206 10.56 -1.21 5.99
CA GLU A 206 9.90 -0.28 5.10
C GLU A 206 9.16 -1.08 4.02
N ALA A 207 7.86 -0.89 3.94
CA ALA A 207 6.99 -1.69 3.10
C ALA A 207 6.12 -0.81 2.21
N PHE A 208 6.13 -1.07 0.91
CA PHE A 208 5.43 -0.28 -0.09
C PHE A 208 5.22 -1.06 -1.39
N SER A 209 4.34 -0.56 -2.25
CA SER A 209 4.40 -0.83 -3.70
C SER A 209 4.94 0.42 -4.39
N PRO A 210 5.65 0.29 -5.54
CA PRO A 210 6.03 1.45 -6.33
C PRO A 210 4.78 2.28 -6.64
N PHE A 211 4.76 3.52 -6.15
CA PHE A 211 3.68 4.48 -6.44
C PHE A 211 4.36 5.76 -6.91
N ILE A 212 4.43 5.89 -8.23
CA ILE A 212 5.24 6.90 -8.90
C ILE A 212 4.29 7.88 -9.59
N PRO A 213 4.19 9.13 -9.09
CA PRO A 213 3.34 10.14 -9.71
C PRO A 213 3.63 10.27 -11.20
N LEU A 214 2.56 10.31 -12.00
CA LEU A 214 2.60 10.43 -13.46
C LEU A 214 3.22 9.22 -14.21
N ASN A 215 3.52 8.11 -13.53
CA ASN A 215 3.95 6.86 -14.14
C ASN A 215 3.00 5.73 -13.73
N ALA A 216 1.92 5.58 -14.50
CA ALA A 216 0.88 4.60 -14.22
C ALA A 216 1.36 3.15 -14.41
N GLU A 217 2.26 2.91 -15.37
CA GLU A 217 2.76 1.58 -15.69
C GLU A 217 3.52 0.98 -14.50
N ASP A 218 4.53 1.69 -13.99
CA ASP A 218 5.31 1.22 -12.83
C ASP A 218 4.47 1.25 -11.55
N SER A 219 3.49 2.16 -11.46
CA SER A 219 2.58 2.21 -10.30
C SER A 219 1.59 1.05 -10.25
N ALA A 220 1.36 0.36 -11.38
CA ALA A 220 0.42 -0.75 -11.50
C ALA A 220 1.07 -2.13 -11.34
N LEU A 221 2.36 -2.19 -11.00
CA LEU A 221 3.07 -3.46 -10.83
C LEU A 221 2.44 -4.30 -9.71
N PRO A 222 2.18 -5.61 -9.92
CA PRO A 222 1.68 -6.52 -8.90
C PRO A 222 2.81 -6.95 -7.95
N ALA A 223 3.48 -5.96 -7.32
CA ALA A 223 4.68 -6.18 -6.55
C ALA A 223 4.71 -5.35 -5.26
N THR A 224 4.90 -6.03 -4.14
CA THR A 224 5.13 -5.42 -2.83
C THR A 224 6.60 -5.57 -2.45
N VAL A 225 7.23 -4.48 -2.02
CA VAL A 225 8.60 -4.42 -1.55
C VAL A 225 8.60 -4.41 -0.02
N LEU A 226 9.35 -5.32 0.59
CA LEU A 226 9.63 -5.35 2.03
C LEU A 226 11.14 -5.14 2.22
N ARG A 227 11.53 -3.94 2.62
CA ARG A 227 12.92 -3.55 2.84
C ARG A 227 13.24 -3.59 4.32
N PHE A 228 14.04 -4.57 4.73
CA PHE A 228 14.51 -4.72 6.10
C PHE A 228 15.85 -4.02 6.30
N HIS A 229 15.94 -3.19 7.33
CA HIS A 229 17.18 -2.59 7.80
C HIS A 229 17.51 -3.14 9.18
N LEU A 230 18.72 -3.66 9.34
CA LEU A 230 19.20 -4.22 10.60
C LEU A 230 20.37 -3.38 11.08
N HIS A 231 20.29 -2.92 12.33
CA HIS A 231 21.31 -2.09 12.97
C HIS A 231 21.78 -2.80 14.24
N ASN A 232 23.07 -3.13 14.32
CA ASN A 232 23.68 -3.61 15.55
C ASN A 232 24.08 -2.42 16.42
N THR A 233 23.42 -2.25 17.57
CA THR A 233 23.71 -1.17 18.53
C THR A 233 24.76 -1.59 19.58
N GLY A 234 25.21 -2.84 19.54
CA GLY A 234 26.26 -3.36 20.41
C GLY A 234 27.67 -3.12 19.86
N ASN A 235 28.67 -3.51 20.66
CA ASN A 235 30.08 -3.42 20.28
C ASN A 235 30.65 -4.73 19.71
N ASP A 236 29.94 -5.84 19.92
CA ASP A 236 30.36 -7.16 19.48
C ASP A 236 29.85 -7.46 18.08
N VAL A 237 30.57 -8.32 17.36
CA VAL A 237 30.12 -8.86 16.08
C VAL A 237 28.97 -9.83 16.33
N VAL A 238 27.89 -9.67 15.57
CA VAL A 238 26.67 -10.49 15.67
C VAL A 238 26.38 -11.06 14.30
N ASP A 239 26.20 -12.38 14.23
CA ASP A 239 25.74 -13.05 13.01
C ASP A 239 24.22 -12.99 12.95
N VAL A 240 23.68 -12.44 11.87
CA VAL A 240 22.24 -12.30 11.68
C VAL A 240 21.81 -12.91 10.36
N GLU A 241 20.76 -13.73 10.42
CA GLU A 241 20.10 -14.30 9.25
C GLU A 241 18.65 -13.87 9.21
N LEU A 242 18.21 -13.36 8.06
CA LEU A 242 16.83 -13.04 7.78
C LEU A 242 16.20 -14.16 6.96
N GLY A 243 15.13 -14.75 7.49
CA GLY A 243 14.34 -15.78 6.83
C GLY A 243 12.90 -15.32 6.59
N GLY A 244 12.31 -15.79 5.50
CA GLY A 244 10.88 -15.62 5.21
C GLY A 244 10.23 -16.96 4.92
N TRP A 245 8.92 -17.05 5.17
CA TRP A 245 8.10 -18.21 4.81
C TRP A 245 6.73 -17.75 4.28
N LEU A 246 6.11 -18.62 3.49
CA LEU A 246 4.79 -18.44 2.89
C LEU A 246 4.09 -19.80 2.77
#